data_AF-A0A9P3FJY8-F1
#
_entry.id   AF-A0A9P3FJY8-F1
#
_cell.length_a   1.000
_cell.length_b   1.000
_cell.length_c   1.000
_cell.angle_alpha   90.00
_cell.angle_beta   90.00
_cell.angle_gamma   90.00
#
_symmetry.space_group_name_H-M   'P 1'
#
loop_
_entity.id
_entity.type
_entity.pdbx_description
1 polymer ?
#
loop_
_entity_poly.entity_id
_entity_poly.type
_entity_poly.pdbx_seq_one_letter_code
_entity_poly.pdbx_strand_id
1 'polypeptide(L)'
;MAIIGSKSARSSSSKVSKPTTSSSNASKPTTTNSIAANQKPTKRPKNPAACLPALPAELRARIFEYAFARNHLLKVIKHGSKFVLQSRQHHQLAPGILWMCKTFLYEAAPSLYGKNTISIASRHLPEFLVSIGEANRKLLQRFEVFPDRDISWALKPMLRCPKLKEIQVVSSMVAAELLVRMLLPHAVKRAKTNQTSFLKLLSFVPEPGYALSLALGDDEWHETIEEEMEGYVEEVLEGLKEGLARRGLPRAIADLDSTLRDPIPFEHKPVLFLSRWVSTNPETPRSPSIDRKMVSKDVVKGPDQTGFHHLSTELRNRIYALVLLNTKVAPVKIYANSLHPVGSREFLQARLRGRVSNNIVSNILAASPQIHDEATPMLYGGNSFDLTRVASRFLAAIGPSAKFVRNITSTWKPGRELGLSLKLLTPETYLQSLVLGTGWLVPDLVDALLDWAVKTAEHRAGTALSSPVDILSFVPSPGSSPWTAMKDVPKYEAAVKNALLKAMAKRKSVCEAKV
;
A
#
# COMPACT_ATOMS: atom_id res chain seq x y z
N MET A 1 -23.37 -43.37 -29.84
CA MET A 1 -24.00 -44.23 -28.82
C MET A 1 -24.98 -43.40 -28.02
N ALA A 2 -26.27 -43.61 -28.27
CA ALA A 2 -27.38 -43.00 -27.54
C ALA A 2 -27.79 -43.92 -26.39
N ILE A 3 -28.10 -43.36 -25.22
CA ILE A 3 -28.92 -44.04 -24.20
C ILE A 3 -29.93 -43.05 -23.63
N ILE A 4 -31.19 -43.44 -23.85
CA ILE A 4 -32.48 -43.00 -23.32
C ILE A 4 -32.47 -43.25 -21.79
N GLY A 5 -32.81 -42.33 -20.89
CA GLY A 5 -34.16 -41.86 -20.56
C GLY A 5 -34.65 -42.52 -19.27
N SER A 6 -35.16 -41.73 -18.30
CA SER A 6 -36.28 -42.12 -17.42
C SER A 6 -36.73 -40.96 -16.52
N LYS A 7 -38.01 -40.62 -16.65
CA LYS A 7 -38.81 -39.82 -15.71
C LYS A 7 -39.29 -40.75 -14.58
N SER A 8 -39.48 -40.21 -13.37
CA SER A 8 -40.39 -40.78 -12.38
C SER A 8 -40.93 -39.68 -11.44
N ALA A 9 -41.99 -40.01 -10.71
CA ALA A 9 -43.22 -39.24 -10.65
C ALA A 9 -43.50 -38.55 -9.30
N ARG A 10 -44.56 -37.73 -9.34
CA ARG A 10 -45.31 -37.08 -8.24
C ARG A 10 -45.76 -38.02 -7.11
N SER A 11 -45.86 -37.47 -5.91
CA SER A 11 -46.98 -37.62 -4.95
C SER A 11 -46.99 -36.36 -4.05
N SER A 12 -48.03 -35.51 -3.94
CA SER A 12 -49.32 -35.62 -3.19
C SER A 12 -49.17 -36.29 -1.83
N SER A 13 -49.66 -35.82 -0.69
CA SER A 13 -50.53 -34.73 -0.26
C SER A 13 -50.63 -34.83 1.27
N SER A 14 -50.84 -33.75 2.01
CA SER A 14 -51.88 -33.71 3.06
C SER A 14 -52.00 -32.31 3.69
N LYS A 15 -53.23 -31.80 3.64
CA LYS A 15 -53.75 -30.68 4.41
C LYS A 15 -54.11 -31.20 5.81
N VAL A 16 -53.82 -30.44 6.86
CA VAL A 16 -54.64 -30.45 8.09
C VAL A 16 -54.79 -29.02 8.60
N SER A 17 -56.04 -28.73 8.97
CA SER A 17 -56.69 -27.46 9.27
C SER A 17 -56.49 -26.98 10.72
N LYS A 18 -56.75 -25.67 10.91
CA LYS A 18 -56.88 -24.90 12.15
C LYS A 18 -57.88 -25.51 13.17
N PRO A 19 -57.88 -25.00 14.41
CA PRO A 19 -58.93 -24.02 14.73
C PRO A 19 -58.46 -22.76 15.48
N THR A 20 -59.35 -21.77 15.45
CA THR A 20 -59.25 -20.41 16.00
C THR A 20 -60.27 -20.27 17.13
N THR A 21 -59.93 -19.57 18.22
CA THR A 21 -60.79 -18.77 19.15
C THR A 21 -59.93 -18.42 20.38
N SER A 22 -59.99 -17.29 21.10
CA SER A 22 -60.77 -16.05 21.03
C SER A 22 -60.18 -15.05 22.04
N SER A 23 -60.11 -13.77 21.64
CA SER A 23 -60.30 -12.52 22.42
C SER A 23 -60.37 -12.53 23.96
N SER A 24 -59.57 -11.67 24.59
CA SER A 24 -60.08 -10.65 25.55
C SER A 24 -59.11 -9.49 25.75
N ASN A 25 -59.60 -8.27 25.55
CA ASN A 25 -58.98 -6.98 25.89
C ASN A 25 -58.98 -6.76 27.41
N ALA A 26 -57.89 -6.20 27.96
CA ALA A 26 -57.94 -5.34 29.13
C ALA A 26 -56.73 -4.38 29.16
N SER A 27 -56.99 -3.19 29.67
CA SER A 27 -56.33 -1.90 29.51
C SER A 27 -55.01 -1.67 30.27
N LYS A 28 -54.23 -0.72 29.72
CA LYS A 28 -53.05 -0.01 30.27
C LYS A 28 -53.15 0.36 31.77
N PRO A 29 -52.00 0.52 32.47
CA PRO A 29 -51.37 1.84 32.53
C PRO A 29 -49.85 1.84 32.30
N THR A 30 -49.41 2.97 31.75
CA THR A 30 -48.05 3.44 31.54
C THR A 30 -47.20 3.37 32.81
N THR A 31 -46.00 2.78 32.75
CA THR A 31 -44.92 3.10 33.67
C THR A 31 -43.58 3.04 32.95
N THR A 32 -42.76 4.04 33.26
CA THR A 32 -41.51 4.52 32.70
C THR A 32 -40.34 3.53 32.71
N ASN A 33 -39.53 3.60 31.65
CA ASN A 33 -38.07 3.48 31.59
C ASN A 33 -37.35 2.49 32.56
N SER A 34 -36.96 1.32 32.04
CA SER A 34 -35.58 0.82 32.17
C SER A 34 -35.34 -0.35 31.21
N ILE A 35 -34.80 -0.10 30.01
CA ILE A 35 -34.19 -1.17 29.20
C ILE A 35 -32.71 -1.20 29.55
N ALA A 36 -32.42 -1.86 30.68
CA ALA A 36 -31.08 -2.27 31.05
C ALA A 36 -30.76 -3.61 30.37
N ALA A 37 -29.68 -3.60 29.59
CA ALA A 37 -28.68 -4.66 29.47
C ALA A 37 -29.17 -6.11 29.60
N ASN A 38 -29.63 -6.71 28.50
CA ASN A 38 -29.63 -8.17 28.39
C ASN A 38 -29.36 -8.67 26.96
N GLN A 39 -28.41 -8.04 26.27
CA GLN A 39 -27.83 -8.63 25.06
C GLN A 39 -26.72 -9.59 25.49
N LYS A 40 -27.02 -10.89 25.43
CA LYS A 40 -26.02 -11.98 25.51
C LYS A 40 -24.83 -11.63 24.61
N PRO A 41 -23.58 -11.77 25.06
CA PRO A 41 -22.42 -11.50 24.24
C PRO A 41 -22.45 -12.41 23.01
N THR A 42 -22.74 -11.82 21.85
CA THR A 42 -22.67 -12.50 20.56
C THR A 42 -21.27 -13.06 20.40
N LYS A 43 -21.18 -14.39 20.36
CA LYS A 43 -19.92 -15.14 20.22
C LYS A 43 -19.08 -14.49 19.11
N ARG A 44 -17.87 -14.05 19.47
CA ARG A 44 -16.87 -13.50 18.54
C ARG A 44 -16.77 -14.40 17.31
N PRO A 45 -17.00 -13.89 16.07
CA PRO A 45 -16.70 -14.66 14.88
C PRO A 45 -15.19 -14.94 14.86
N LYS A 46 -14.82 -16.22 14.84
CA LYS A 46 -13.43 -16.68 14.97
C LYS A 46 -12.54 -16.32 13.77
N ASN A 47 -13.07 -15.69 12.71
CA ASN A 47 -12.32 -15.41 11.49
C ASN A 47 -12.58 -13.98 10.94
N PRO A 48 -11.57 -13.08 10.91
CA PRO A 48 -11.73 -11.69 10.42
C PRO A 48 -12.11 -11.60 8.94
N ALA A 49 -11.87 -12.65 8.13
CA ALA A 49 -12.28 -12.70 6.73
C ALA A 49 -13.81 -12.80 6.54
N ALA A 50 -14.57 -13.13 7.60
CA ALA A 50 -16.03 -13.28 7.53
C ALA A 50 -16.78 -11.93 7.48
N CYS A 51 -16.12 -10.80 7.75
CA CYS A 51 -16.78 -9.50 7.83
C CYS A 51 -16.94 -8.81 6.47
N LEU A 52 -16.00 -8.99 5.54
CA LEU A 52 -16.06 -8.37 4.21
C LEU A 52 -17.30 -8.81 3.40
N PRO A 53 -17.67 -10.11 3.34
CA PRO A 53 -18.86 -10.56 2.63
C PRO A 53 -20.18 -10.01 3.22
N ALA A 54 -20.19 -9.62 4.49
CA ALA A 54 -21.37 -9.09 5.16
C ALA A 54 -21.64 -7.61 4.86
N LEU A 55 -20.67 -6.88 4.29
CA LEU A 55 -20.85 -5.49 3.89
C LEU A 55 -21.75 -5.41 2.65
N PRO A 56 -22.60 -4.38 2.49
CA PRO A 56 -23.29 -4.09 1.24
C PRO A 56 -22.35 -4.05 0.03
N ALA A 57 -22.84 -4.46 -1.14
CA ALA A 57 -22.03 -4.58 -2.36
C ALA A 57 -21.39 -3.24 -2.76
N GLU A 58 -22.09 -2.13 -2.54
CA GLU A 58 -21.64 -0.77 -2.83
C GLU A 58 -20.41 -0.40 -1.98
N LEU A 59 -20.43 -0.76 -0.69
CA LEU A 59 -19.30 -0.52 0.21
C LEU A 59 -18.11 -1.42 -0.14
N ARG A 60 -18.35 -2.69 -0.48
CA ARG A 60 -17.30 -3.59 -0.97
C ARG A 60 -16.65 -3.06 -2.25
N ALA A 61 -17.46 -2.61 -3.21
CA ALA A 61 -16.97 -2.01 -4.45
C ALA A 61 -16.09 -0.80 -4.18
N ARG A 62 -16.51 0.12 -3.29
CA ARG A 62 -15.68 1.27 -2.88
C ARG A 62 -14.37 0.83 -2.20
N ILE A 63 -14.42 -0.16 -1.31
CA ILE A 63 -13.20 -0.72 -0.69
C ILE A 63 -12.27 -1.28 -1.76
N PHE A 64 -12.79 -2.00 -2.75
CA PHE A 64 -11.99 -2.53 -3.86
C PHE A 64 -11.45 -1.44 -4.77
N GLU A 65 -12.20 -0.35 -5.01
CA GLU A 65 -11.67 0.83 -5.70
C GLU A 65 -10.51 1.43 -4.93
N TYR A 66 -10.63 1.68 -3.62
CA TYR A 66 -9.51 2.20 -2.83
C TYR A 66 -8.33 1.23 -2.75
N ALA A 67 -8.58 -0.08 -2.70
CA ALA A 67 -7.53 -1.09 -2.62
C ALA A 67 -6.78 -1.27 -3.95
N PHE A 68 -7.52 -1.22 -5.08
CA PHE A 68 -7.03 -1.64 -6.40
C PHE A 68 -7.01 -0.56 -7.47
N ALA A 69 -7.97 0.37 -7.49
CA ALA A 69 -7.98 1.44 -8.47
C ALA A 69 -6.92 2.46 -8.06
N ARG A 70 -5.69 2.23 -8.54
CA ARG A 70 -4.62 3.19 -8.43
C ARG A 70 -4.67 4.02 -9.71
N ASN A 71 -4.56 5.34 -9.58
CA ASN A 71 -4.27 6.20 -10.74
C ASN A 71 -2.82 5.99 -11.24
N HIS A 72 -2.26 4.80 -11.01
CA HIS A 72 -0.87 4.46 -11.22
C HIS A 72 -0.76 3.16 -11.98
N LEU A 73 0.34 3.08 -12.70
CA LEU A 73 0.79 1.92 -13.44
C LEU A 73 0.95 0.67 -12.55
N LEU A 74 0.39 -0.46 -12.99
CA LEU A 74 0.59 -1.77 -12.37
C LEU A 74 1.54 -2.61 -13.22
N LYS A 75 2.76 -2.80 -12.72
CA LYS A 75 3.79 -3.62 -13.34
C LYS A 75 3.50 -5.10 -13.13
N VAL A 76 3.46 -5.85 -14.22
CA VAL A 76 3.34 -7.31 -14.23
C VAL A 76 4.75 -7.90 -14.16
N ILE A 77 4.99 -8.73 -13.14
CA ILE A 77 6.25 -9.45 -12.95
C ILE A 77 5.96 -10.95 -12.97
N LYS A 78 6.71 -11.69 -13.80
CA LYS A 78 6.66 -13.15 -13.84
C LYS A 78 7.60 -13.74 -12.78
N HIS A 79 7.06 -14.51 -11.85
CA HIS A 79 7.80 -15.29 -10.86
C HIS A 79 7.53 -16.77 -11.10
N GLY A 80 8.43 -17.42 -11.83
CA GLY A 80 8.24 -18.81 -12.28
C GLY A 80 7.02 -18.94 -13.18
N SER A 81 6.04 -19.73 -12.78
CA SER A 81 4.78 -19.95 -13.50
C SER A 81 3.66 -18.95 -13.14
N LYS A 82 3.93 -17.99 -12.24
CA LYS A 82 2.91 -17.07 -11.72
C LYS A 82 3.20 -15.63 -12.11
N PHE A 83 2.15 -14.85 -12.34
CA PHE A 83 2.22 -13.40 -12.53
C PHE A 83 1.82 -12.67 -11.25
N VAL A 84 2.58 -11.64 -10.90
CA VAL A 84 2.32 -10.76 -9.76
C VAL A 84 2.17 -9.33 -10.28
N LEU A 85 1.13 -8.64 -9.82
CA LEU A 85 0.92 -7.22 -10.08
C LEU A 85 1.54 -6.40 -8.96
N GLN A 86 2.48 -5.54 -9.32
CA GLN A 86 3.14 -4.61 -8.41
C GLN A 86 2.86 -3.18 -8.82
N SER A 87 2.53 -2.33 -7.85
CA SER A 87 2.57 -0.88 -8.09
C SER A 87 4.01 -0.37 -8.14
N ARG A 88 4.25 0.83 -8.70
CA ARG A 88 5.58 1.50 -8.68
C ARG A 88 6.21 1.57 -7.28
N GLN A 89 5.40 1.64 -6.23
CA GLN A 89 5.87 1.65 -4.83
C GLN A 89 6.27 0.25 -4.30
N HIS A 90 6.42 -0.74 -5.16
CA HIS A 90 6.68 -2.15 -4.83
C HIS A 90 5.65 -2.78 -3.88
N HIS A 91 4.50 -2.13 -3.66
CA HIS A 91 3.38 -2.80 -3.04
C HIS A 91 2.93 -3.90 -3.97
N GLN A 92 3.16 -5.15 -3.56
CA GLN A 92 2.45 -6.28 -4.11
C GLN A 92 0.98 -6.01 -3.87
N LEU A 93 0.22 -5.77 -4.93
CA LEU A 93 -1.20 -5.97 -4.80
C LEU A 93 -1.37 -7.43 -4.40
N ALA A 94 -2.23 -7.70 -3.43
CA ALA A 94 -2.60 -9.05 -3.07
C ALA A 94 -3.81 -9.45 -3.92
N PRO A 95 -3.65 -9.89 -5.19
CA PRO A 95 -4.76 -10.45 -5.95
C PRO A 95 -5.32 -11.69 -5.26
N GLY A 96 -4.65 -12.22 -4.24
CA GLY A 96 -5.20 -13.22 -3.34
C GLY A 96 -6.56 -12.84 -2.74
N ILE A 97 -6.91 -11.54 -2.62
CA ILE A 97 -8.28 -11.17 -2.21
C ILE A 97 -9.32 -11.63 -3.25
N LEU A 98 -8.97 -11.60 -4.53
CA LEU A 98 -9.81 -12.07 -5.63
C LEU A 98 -10.03 -13.58 -5.54
N TRP A 99 -9.10 -14.29 -4.92
CA TRP A 99 -9.14 -15.75 -4.79
C TRP A 99 -9.89 -16.20 -3.53
N MET A 100 -10.25 -15.28 -2.62
CA MET A 100 -10.96 -15.65 -1.39
C MET A 100 -12.38 -16.13 -1.67
N CYS A 101 -13.09 -15.53 -2.62
CA CYS A 101 -14.38 -16.04 -3.10
C CYS A 101 -14.72 -15.50 -4.51
N LYS A 102 -15.60 -16.21 -5.22
CA LYS A 102 -16.05 -15.81 -6.57
C LYS A 102 -16.65 -14.40 -6.57
N THR A 103 -17.42 -14.04 -5.54
CA THR A 103 -18.04 -12.71 -5.42
C THR A 103 -16.99 -11.60 -5.44
N PHE A 104 -15.89 -11.76 -4.71
CA PHE A 104 -14.83 -10.75 -4.67
C PHE A 104 -14.07 -10.68 -5.99
N LEU A 105 -13.87 -11.82 -6.66
CA LEU A 105 -13.33 -11.80 -8.01
C LEU A 105 -14.17 -10.91 -8.93
N TYR A 106 -15.50 -11.09 -8.95
CA TYR A 106 -16.38 -10.33 -9.83
C TYR A 106 -16.49 -8.84 -9.45
N GLU A 107 -16.52 -8.52 -8.16
CA GLU A 107 -16.68 -7.13 -7.69
C GLU A 107 -15.37 -6.33 -7.77
N ALA A 108 -14.23 -6.96 -7.51
CA ALA A 108 -12.94 -6.26 -7.45
C ALA A 108 -12.19 -6.26 -8.80
N ALA A 109 -12.44 -7.23 -9.68
CA ALA A 109 -11.77 -7.29 -10.98
C ALA A 109 -11.99 -6.05 -11.86
N PRO A 110 -13.18 -5.42 -11.91
CA PRO A 110 -13.35 -4.15 -12.64
C PRO A 110 -12.47 -3.03 -12.12
N SER A 111 -12.30 -2.93 -10.80
CA SER A 111 -11.40 -1.94 -10.19
C SER A 111 -9.94 -2.25 -10.49
N LEU A 112 -9.53 -3.52 -10.43
CA LEU A 112 -8.15 -3.92 -10.68
C LEU A 112 -7.76 -3.86 -12.17
N TYR A 113 -8.52 -4.50 -13.05
CA TYR A 113 -8.16 -4.63 -14.47
C TYR A 113 -8.79 -3.54 -15.34
N GLY A 114 -9.92 -2.97 -14.92
CA GLY A 114 -10.67 -2.00 -15.72
C GLY A 114 -10.24 -0.55 -15.55
N LYS A 115 -9.72 -0.18 -14.37
CA LYS A 115 -9.34 1.22 -14.07
C LYS A 115 -7.84 1.48 -14.13
N ASN A 116 -7.00 0.45 -14.00
CA ASN A 116 -5.54 0.61 -13.99
C ASN A 116 -4.93 0.42 -15.39
N THR A 117 -3.77 1.04 -15.59
CA THR A 117 -2.88 0.76 -16.73
C THR A 117 -1.98 -0.42 -16.38
N ILE A 118 -2.02 -1.48 -17.18
CA ILE A 118 -1.20 -2.68 -16.99
C ILE A 118 0.11 -2.54 -17.75
N SER A 119 1.21 -2.50 -17.00
CA SER A 119 2.56 -2.40 -17.53
C SER A 119 3.24 -3.74 -17.59
N ILE A 120 3.67 -4.16 -18.77
CA ILE A 120 4.09 -5.55 -19.01
C ILE A 120 5.07 -5.65 -20.16
N ALA A 121 6.09 -6.51 -20.01
CA ALA A 121 6.96 -6.85 -21.13
C ALA A 121 6.18 -7.64 -22.17
N SER A 122 6.31 -7.28 -23.45
CA SER A 122 5.62 -7.94 -24.55
C SER A 122 5.73 -9.46 -24.43
N ARG A 123 6.94 -10.06 -24.25
CA ARG A 123 7.22 -11.52 -23.96
C ARG A 123 6.36 -12.22 -22.92
N HIS A 124 5.61 -11.50 -22.10
CA HIS A 124 4.81 -12.07 -21.01
C HIS A 124 3.31 -11.89 -21.21
N LEU A 125 2.90 -11.08 -22.20
CA LEU A 125 1.53 -10.63 -22.33
C LEU A 125 0.53 -11.74 -22.66
N PRO A 126 0.76 -12.65 -23.63
CA PRO A 126 -0.21 -13.69 -23.95
C PRO A 126 -0.40 -14.68 -22.79
N GLU A 127 0.68 -15.09 -22.14
CA GLU A 127 0.62 -15.93 -20.94
C GLU A 127 -0.12 -15.23 -19.79
N PHE A 128 0.13 -13.94 -19.58
CA PHE A 128 -0.57 -13.15 -18.59
C PHE A 128 -2.08 -13.10 -18.87
N LEU A 129 -2.49 -12.84 -20.12
CA LEU A 129 -3.90 -12.78 -20.51
C LEU A 129 -4.61 -14.13 -20.36
N VAL A 130 -3.90 -15.24 -20.57
CA VAL A 130 -4.40 -16.59 -20.26
C VAL A 130 -4.55 -16.76 -18.75
N SER A 131 -3.54 -16.35 -17.97
CA SER A 131 -3.52 -16.54 -16.50
C SER A 131 -4.63 -15.80 -15.76
N ILE A 132 -5.03 -14.62 -16.23
CA ILE A 132 -6.13 -13.85 -15.61
C ILE A 132 -7.52 -14.33 -16.07
N GLY A 133 -7.59 -15.17 -17.12
CA GLY A 133 -8.82 -15.70 -17.67
C GLY A 133 -9.61 -14.71 -18.54
N GLU A 134 -10.53 -15.26 -19.33
CA GLU A 134 -11.29 -14.50 -20.34
C GLU A 134 -12.16 -13.38 -19.72
N ALA A 135 -12.80 -13.65 -18.58
CA ALA A 135 -13.66 -12.68 -17.91
C ALA A 135 -12.92 -11.39 -17.54
N ASN A 136 -11.71 -11.52 -16.99
CA ASN A 136 -10.88 -10.37 -16.59
C ASN A 136 -10.22 -9.70 -17.80
N ARG A 137 -9.82 -10.48 -18.81
CA ARG A 137 -9.32 -9.94 -20.09
C ARG A 137 -10.28 -8.94 -20.72
N LYS A 138 -11.60 -9.18 -20.61
CA LYS A 138 -12.64 -8.29 -21.15
C LYS A 138 -12.72 -6.93 -20.42
N LEU A 139 -12.12 -6.81 -19.25
CA LEU A 139 -12.12 -5.59 -18.46
C LEU A 139 -10.94 -4.66 -18.81
N LEU A 140 -9.84 -5.20 -19.36
CA LEU A 140 -8.62 -4.45 -19.64
C LEU A 140 -8.88 -3.32 -20.64
N GLN A 141 -8.48 -2.10 -20.23
CA GLN A 141 -8.66 -0.88 -21.04
C GLN A 141 -7.36 -0.25 -21.52
N ARG A 142 -6.28 -0.37 -20.74
CA ARG A 142 -5.01 0.32 -21.02
C ARG A 142 -3.83 -0.60 -20.77
N PHE A 143 -2.90 -0.64 -21.72
CA PHE A 143 -1.60 -1.29 -21.54
C PHE A 143 -0.48 -0.29 -21.68
N GLU A 144 0.58 -0.49 -20.92
CA GLU A 144 1.91 0.02 -21.22
C GLU A 144 2.79 -1.19 -21.53
N VAL A 145 3.32 -1.26 -22.74
CA VAL A 145 4.05 -2.42 -23.24
C VAL A 145 5.49 -2.05 -23.45
N PHE A 146 6.39 -2.83 -22.84
CA PHE A 146 7.81 -2.77 -23.18
C PHE A 146 8.02 -3.66 -24.41
N PRO A 147 8.28 -3.08 -25.59
CA PRO A 147 8.51 -3.86 -26.79
C PRO A 147 9.81 -4.66 -26.64
N ASP A 148 9.77 -5.93 -27.04
CA ASP A 148 10.96 -6.74 -27.26
C ASP A 148 11.18 -6.89 -28.78
N ARG A 149 12.04 -7.84 -29.19
CA ARG A 149 12.35 -8.08 -30.59
C ARG A 149 11.16 -8.54 -31.43
N ASP A 150 10.05 -8.92 -30.80
CA ASP A 150 8.85 -9.37 -31.46
C ASP A 150 7.62 -8.85 -30.70
N ILE A 151 7.18 -7.61 -30.88
CA ILE A 151 5.91 -7.17 -30.27
C ILE A 151 4.68 -7.81 -30.96
N SER A 152 4.85 -8.37 -32.16
CA SER A 152 3.75 -8.78 -33.04
C SER A 152 2.87 -9.89 -32.43
N TRP A 153 3.48 -10.87 -31.77
CA TRP A 153 2.77 -11.96 -31.09
C TRP A 153 2.02 -11.47 -29.84
N ALA A 154 2.43 -10.35 -29.24
CA ALA A 154 1.74 -9.69 -28.12
C ALA A 154 0.56 -8.81 -28.59
N LEU A 155 0.67 -8.16 -29.76
CA LEU A 155 -0.40 -7.30 -30.31
C LEU A 155 -1.69 -8.06 -30.61
N LYS A 156 -1.59 -9.24 -31.21
CA LYS A 156 -2.77 -10.04 -31.58
C LYS A 156 -3.71 -10.34 -30.38
N PRO A 157 -3.23 -10.82 -29.23
CA PRO A 157 -4.10 -11.03 -28.06
C PRO A 157 -4.54 -9.75 -27.37
N MET A 158 -3.76 -8.65 -27.40
CA MET A 158 -4.21 -7.34 -26.90
C MET A 158 -5.41 -6.84 -27.68
N LEU A 159 -5.32 -6.88 -29.01
CA LEU A 159 -6.37 -6.41 -29.90
C LEU A 159 -7.65 -7.24 -29.84
N ARG A 160 -7.64 -8.37 -29.10
CA ARG A 160 -8.83 -9.17 -28.75
C ARG A 160 -9.49 -8.73 -27.45
N CYS A 161 -8.93 -7.75 -26.72
CA CYS A 161 -9.55 -7.15 -25.55
C CYS A 161 -10.64 -6.16 -26.01
N PRO A 162 -11.94 -6.44 -25.75
CA PRO A 162 -13.05 -5.66 -26.32
C PRO A 162 -13.16 -4.23 -25.77
N LYS A 163 -12.64 -3.98 -24.56
CA LYS A 163 -12.66 -2.66 -23.91
C LYS A 163 -11.33 -1.90 -24.03
N LEU A 164 -10.42 -2.39 -24.88
CA LEU A 164 -9.12 -1.75 -25.06
C LEU A 164 -9.30 -0.34 -25.66
N LYS A 165 -8.78 0.65 -24.95
CA LYS A 165 -8.80 2.07 -25.33
C LYS A 165 -7.42 2.58 -25.70
N GLU A 166 -6.37 2.03 -25.08
CA GLU A 166 -5.02 2.60 -25.19
C GLU A 166 -3.93 1.53 -25.05
N ILE A 167 -2.90 1.64 -25.88
CA ILE A 167 -1.66 0.90 -25.89
C ILE A 167 -0.54 1.93 -25.89
N GLN A 168 0.09 2.11 -24.74
CA GLN A 168 1.31 2.88 -24.58
C GLN A 168 2.49 1.97 -24.92
N VAL A 169 3.25 2.29 -25.97
CA VAL A 169 4.50 1.60 -26.28
C VAL A 169 5.63 2.40 -25.66
N VAL A 170 6.44 1.75 -24.83
CA VAL A 170 7.62 2.40 -24.24
C VAL A 170 8.65 2.57 -25.36
N SER A 171 9.00 3.82 -25.68
CA SER A 171 9.93 4.19 -26.75
C SER A 171 11.38 3.83 -26.39
N SER A 172 12.31 4.05 -27.32
CA SER A 172 13.77 3.85 -27.21
C SER A 172 14.29 2.43 -26.91
N MET A 173 13.44 1.47 -26.55
CA MET A 173 13.85 0.07 -26.37
C MET A 173 14.11 -0.66 -27.70
N VAL A 174 13.53 -0.17 -28.80
CA VAL A 174 13.61 -0.76 -30.14
C VAL A 174 13.75 0.36 -31.16
N ALA A 175 14.64 0.19 -32.15
CA ALA A 175 14.79 1.13 -33.26
C ALA A 175 13.44 1.40 -33.96
N ALA A 176 13.19 2.65 -34.34
CA ALA A 176 11.92 3.10 -34.92
C ALA A 176 11.54 2.25 -36.15
N GLU A 177 12.47 2.04 -37.09
CA GLU A 177 12.28 1.19 -38.26
C GLU A 177 11.77 -0.22 -37.91
N LEU A 178 12.35 -0.84 -36.87
CA LEU A 178 11.97 -2.18 -36.46
C LEU A 178 10.57 -2.16 -35.83
N LEU A 179 10.24 -1.14 -35.05
CA LEU A 179 8.89 -0.96 -34.50
C LEU A 179 7.85 -0.76 -35.59
N VAL A 180 8.14 0.05 -36.62
CA VAL A 180 7.29 0.21 -37.81
C VAL A 180 7.04 -1.13 -38.49
N ARG A 181 8.10 -1.92 -38.75
CA ARG A 181 7.98 -3.26 -39.35
C ARG A 181 7.09 -4.19 -38.55
N MET A 182 7.12 -4.09 -37.21
CA MET A 182 6.27 -4.90 -36.33
C MET A 182 4.82 -4.41 -36.28
N LEU A 183 4.57 -3.10 -36.32
CA LEU A 183 3.22 -2.51 -36.20
C LEU A 183 2.45 -2.51 -37.54
N LEU A 184 3.15 -2.32 -38.66
CA LEU A 184 2.53 -2.13 -39.98
C LEU A 184 1.58 -3.27 -40.41
N PRO A 185 1.93 -4.57 -40.25
CA PRO A 185 1.01 -5.66 -40.61
C PRO A 185 -0.32 -5.60 -39.86
N HIS A 186 -0.30 -5.16 -38.60
CA HIS A 186 -1.49 -5.01 -37.77
C HIS A 186 -2.32 -3.79 -38.16
N ALA A 187 -1.66 -2.67 -38.45
CA ALA A 187 -2.30 -1.46 -38.97
C ALA A 187 -3.04 -1.75 -40.29
N VAL A 188 -2.35 -2.37 -41.27
CA VAL A 188 -2.93 -2.77 -42.57
C VAL A 188 -4.13 -3.69 -42.38
N LYS A 189 -3.99 -4.72 -41.54
CA LYS A 189 -5.08 -5.68 -41.30
C LYS A 189 -6.30 -5.00 -40.70
N ARG A 190 -6.13 -4.11 -39.71
CA ARG A 190 -7.22 -3.39 -39.05
C ARG A 190 -7.89 -2.39 -39.99
N ALA A 191 -7.11 -1.64 -40.76
CA ALA A 191 -7.61 -0.70 -41.77
C ALA A 191 -8.53 -1.40 -42.77
N LYS A 192 -8.15 -2.59 -43.26
CA LYS A 192 -8.98 -3.39 -44.18
C LYS A 192 -10.29 -3.88 -43.55
N THR A 193 -10.36 -3.98 -42.23
CA THR A 193 -11.55 -4.49 -41.51
C THR A 193 -12.51 -3.39 -41.02
N ASN A 194 -12.25 -2.10 -41.31
CA ASN A 194 -13.03 -0.95 -40.82
C ASN A 194 -13.25 -0.92 -39.29
N GLN A 195 -12.41 -1.61 -38.52
CA GLN A 195 -12.42 -1.49 -37.06
C GLN A 195 -11.76 -0.17 -36.66
N THR A 196 -12.03 0.32 -35.44
CA THR A 196 -11.34 1.47 -34.86
C THR A 196 -9.86 1.40 -35.20
N SER A 197 -9.36 2.46 -35.83
CA SER A 197 -7.99 2.49 -36.35
C SER A 197 -7.06 2.08 -35.23
N PHE A 198 -6.28 1.01 -35.48
CA PHE A 198 -5.28 0.52 -34.55
C PHE A 198 -4.38 1.66 -34.05
N LEU A 199 -4.14 2.63 -34.93
CA LEU A 199 -3.33 3.80 -34.68
C LEU A 199 -3.94 4.73 -33.62
N LYS A 200 -5.27 4.82 -33.52
CA LYS A 200 -5.95 5.58 -32.45
C LYS A 200 -5.80 4.96 -31.07
N LEU A 201 -5.39 3.68 -31.00
CA LEU A 201 -5.09 3.02 -29.74
C LEU A 201 -3.63 3.22 -29.34
N LEU A 202 -2.74 3.61 -30.25
CA LEU A 202 -1.31 3.71 -29.97
C LEU A 202 -0.96 5.07 -29.38
N SER A 203 -0.11 5.04 -28.37
CA SER A 203 0.59 6.20 -27.84
C SER A 203 2.00 5.77 -27.46
N PHE A 204 2.91 6.73 -27.36
CA PHE A 204 4.31 6.48 -27.01
C PHE A 204 4.62 7.12 -25.67
N VAL A 205 5.45 6.46 -24.86
CA VAL A 205 5.87 6.91 -23.53
C VAL A 205 7.38 6.68 -23.43
N PRO A 206 8.15 7.62 -22.88
CA PRO A 206 9.59 7.46 -22.75
C PRO A 206 9.96 6.36 -21.73
N GLU A 207 11.18 5.83 -21.83
CA GLU A 207 11.66 4.77 -20.94
C GLU A 207 11.63 5.22 -19.46
N PRO A 208 11.23 4.38 -18.48
CA PRO A 208 11.18 4.77 -17.07
C PRO A 208 12.49 5.27 -16.46
N GLY A 209 13.65 4.92 -17.04
CA GLY A 209 14.95 5.50 -16.65
C GLY A 209 14.99 7.02 -16.83
N TYR A 210 14.32 7.53 -17.86
CA TYR A 210 14.14 8.97 -18.13
C TYR A 210 13.23 9.66 -17.11
N ALA A 211 12.14 9.01 -16.68
CA ALA A 211 11.30 9.56 -15.60
C ALA A 211 12.08 9.72 -14.28
N LEU A 212 13.20 9.00 -14.13
CA LEU A 212 14.10 9.13 -12.98
C LEU A 212 15.05 10.34 -13.12
N SER A 213 15.55 10.66 -14.32
CA SER A 213 16.38 11.87 -14.55
C SER A 213 15.55 13.14 -14.39
N LEU A 214 14.32 13.15 -14.90
CA LEU A 214 13.31 14.18 -14.64
C LEU A 214 13.07 14.43 -13.14
N ALA A 215 12.97 13.37 -12.35
CA ALA A 215 12.76 13.47 -10.90
C ALA A 215 14.01 13.97 -10.14
N LEU A 216 15.19 13.96 -10.78
CA LEU A 216 16.44 14.47 -10.22
C LEU A 216 16.67 15.96 -10.54
N GLY A 217 15.80 16.59 -11.34
CA GLY A 217 15.81 18.03 -11.60
C GLY A 217 16.97 18.47 -12.50
N ASP A 218 17.33 17.63 -13.47
CA ASP A 218 18.36 17.94 -14.45
C ASP A 218 17.70 18.49 -15.73
N ASP A 219 17.51 19.81 -15.76
CA ASP A 219 16.73 20.50 -16.79
C ASP A 219 17.34 20.35 -18.20
N GLU A 220 18.67 20.26 -18.34
CA GLU A 220 19.36 20.06 -19.64
C GLU A 220 19.06 18.68 -20.25
N TRP A 221 18.87 17.66 -19.41
CA TRP A 221 18.50 16.32 -19.87
C TRP A 221 17.02 16.21 -20.26
N HIS A 222 16.18 17.15 -19.82
CA HIS A 222 14.77 17.13 -20.14
C HIS A 222 14.52 17.47 -21.61
N GLU A 223 15.05 18.63 -22.05
CA GLU A 223 14.90 19.15 -23.43
C GLU A 223 15.48 18.15 -24.44
N THR A 224 16.71 17.69 -24.20
CA THR A 224 17.40 16.73 -25.09
C THR A 224 16.57 15.47 -25.32
N ILE A 225 15.91 14.94 -24.28
CA ILE A 225 15.17 13.69 -24.40
C ILE A 225 13.75 13.90 -24.92
N GLU A 226 13.13 15.05 -24.65
CA GLU A 226 11.88 15.41 -25.34
C GLU A 226 12.13 15.49 -26.85
N GLU A 227 13.21 16.15 -27.28
CA GLU A 227 13.63 16.21 -28.68
C GLU A 227 13.92 14.82 -29.27
N GLU A 228 14.70 13.98 -28.57
CA GLU A 228 14.97 12.60 -29.03
C GLU A 228 13.69 11.76 -29.13
N MET A 229 12.77 11.92 -28.19
CA MET A 229 11.52 11.17 -28.17
C MET A 229 10.55 11.66 -29.24
N GLU A 230 10.44 12.97 -29.45
CA GLU A 230 9.67 13.56 -30.55
C GLU A 230 10.21 13.07 -31.89
N GLY A 231 11.53 13.15 -32.12
CA GLY A 231 12.17 12.63 -33.31
C GLY A 231 11.91 11.13 -33.52
N TYR A 232 12.01 10.33 -32.46
CA TYR A 232 11.69 8.90 -32.52
C TYR A 232 10.22 8.65 -32.90
N VAL A 233 9.29 9.38 -32.29
CA VAL A 233 7.86 9.23 -32.54
C VAL A 233 7.53 9.65 -33.97
N GLU A 234 8.07 10.77 -34.44
CA GLU A 234 7.93 11.22 -35.82
C GLU A 234 8.45 10.18 -36.82
N GLU A 235 9.63 9.62 -36.59
CA GLU A 235 10.21 8.58 -37.45
C GLU A 235 9.31 7.34 -37.55
N VAL A 236 8.76 6.89 -36.41
CA VAL A 236 7.81 5.75 -36.38
C VAL A 236 6.53 6.09 -37.13
N LEU A 237 5.98 7.28 -36.94
CA LEU A 237 4.73 7.69 -37.56
C LEU A 237 4.87 7.86 -39.07
N GLU A 238 5.93 8.53 -39.54
CA GLU A 238 6.22 8.70 -40.96
C GLU A 238 6.50 7.35 -41.64
N GLY A 239 7.27 6.46 -41.00
CA GLY A 239 7.47 5.10 -41.49
C GLY A 239 6.15 4.31 -41.61
N LEU A 240 5.21 4.50 -40.67
CA LEU A 240 3.87 3.92 -40.76
C LEU A 240 3.04 4.53 -41.89
N LYS A 241 3.06 5.86 -42.06
CA LYS A 241 2.37 6.56 -43.15
C LYS A 241 2.85 6.08 -44.50
N GLU A 242 4.16 6.03 -44.71
CA GLU A 242 4.77 5.56 -45.96
C GLU A 242 4.39 4.10 -46.23
N GLY A 243 4.48 3.24 -45.21
CA GLY A 243 4.08 1.84 -45.29
C GLY A 243 2.60 1.66 -45.67
N LEU A 244 1.70 2.51 -45.14
CA LEU A 244 0.27 2.50 -45.48
C LEU A 244 0.00 3.08 -46.87
N ALA A 245 0.72 4.12 -47.29
CA ALA A 245 0.62 4.73 -48.61
C ALA A 245 1.00 3.74 -49.71
N ARG A 246 2.14 3.03 -49.54
CA ARG A 246 2.58 1.96 -50.45
C ARG A 246 1.56 0.81 -50.57
N ARG A 247 0.64 0.67 -49.61
CA ARG A 247 -0.44 -0.33 -49.60
C ARG A 247 -1.79 0.22 -50.06
N GLY A 248 -1.87 1.49 -50.48
CA GLY A 248 -3.09 2.13 -50.96
C GLY A 248 -4.15 2.31 -49.87
N LEU A 249 -3.75 2.69 -48.64
CA LEU A 249 -4.66 2.86 -47.50
C LEU A 249 -4.78 4.33 -47.02
N PRO A 250 -5.24 5.27 -47.87
CA PRO A 250 -5.26 6.71 -47.56
C PRO A 250 -6.14 7.06 -46.34
N ARG A 251 -7.23 6.32 -46.12
CA ARG A 251 -8.09 6.51 -44.93
C ARG A 251 -7.36 6.24 -43.62
N ALA A 252 -6.46 5.25 -43.61
CA ALA A 252 -5.67 4.93 -42.41
C ALA A 252 -4.63 6.01 -42.11
N ILE A 253 -4.10 6.66 -43.17
CA ILE A 253 -3.20 7.81 -43.05
C ILE A 253 -3.95 9.01 -42.45
N ALA A 254 -5.14 9.32 -42.96
CA ALA A 254 -5.97 10.40 -42.41
C ALA A 254 -6.34 10.17 -40.94
N ASP A 255 -6.63 8.92 -40.55
CA ASP A 255 -6.85 8.56 -39.14
C ASP A 255 -5.58 8.79 -38.29
N LEU A 256 -4.39 8.46 -38.82
CA LEU A 256 -3.12 8.69 -38.15
C LEU A 256 -2.87 10.19 -37.94
N ASP A 257 -3.04 10.99 -38.99
CA ASP A 257 -2.87 12.46 -38.93
C ASP A 257 -3.86 13.12 -37.96
N SER A 258 -5.10 12.61 -37.87
CA SER A 258 -6.09 13.11 -36.90
C SER A 258 -5.72 12.81 -35.45
N THR A 259 -4.96 11.74 -35.21
CA THR A 259 -4.52 11.34 -33.86
C THR A 259 -3.37 12.23 -33.37
N LEU A 260 -2.62 12.84 -34.29
CA LEU A 260 -1.46 13.69 -33.99
C LEU A 260 -1.82 15.16 -33.72
N ARG A 261 -2.99 15.62 -34.18
CA ARG A 261 -3.42 17.02 -34.02
C ARG A 261 -3.89 17.40 -32.62
N ASP A 262 -4.13 16.40 -31.76
CA ASP A 262 -4.35 16.60 -30.33
C ASP A 262 -3.10 16.08 -29.58
N PRO A 263 -1.95 16.79 -29.60
CA PRO A 263 -0.82 16.41 -28.78
C PRO A 263 -1.32 16.37 -27.34
N ILE A 264 -1.30 15.19 -26.72
CA ILE A 264 -1.65 15.06 -25.30
C ILE A 264 -0.61 15.92 -24.58
N PRO A 265 -0.97 17.05 -23.95
CA PRO A 265 0.01 17.91 -23.31
C PRO A 265 0.80 17.06 -22.32
N PHE A 266 2.13 17.10 -22.41
CA PHE A 266 3.00 16.43 -21.45
C PHE A 266 2.63 16.84 -20.01
N GLU A 267 2.17 18.08 -19.85
CA GLU A 267 1.66 18.69 -18.60
C GLU A 267 0.40 18.02 -17.99
N HIS A 268 -0.34 17.19 -18.73
CA HIS A 268 -1.59 16.57 -18.26
C HIS A 268 -1.52 15.06 -18.01
N LYS A 269 -0.34 14.45 -18.22
CA LYS A 269 -0.04 13.13 -17.66
C LYS A 269 0.66 13.36 -16.31
N PRO A 270 0.36 12.59 -15.24
CA PRO A 270 0.95 12.79 -13.92
C PRO A 270 2.41 12.34 -13.92
N VAL A 271 3.28 13.12 -14.57
CA VAL A 271 4.68 13.29 -14.16
C VAL A 271 4.60 14.24 -12.97
N LEU A 272 4.90 13.68 -11.80
CA LEU A 272 4.75 14.36 -10.52
C LEU A 272 5.57 15.66 -10.53
N PHE A 273 4.89 16.78 -10.31
CA PHE A 273 5.46 18.04 -9.83
C PHE A 273 6.36 17.75 -8.61
N LEU A 274 7.65 17.67 -8.86
CA LEU A 274 8.72 17.71 -7.87
C LEU A 274 9.74 18.75 -8.33
N SER A 275 9.28 19.96 -8.64
CA SER A 275 10.15 21.13 -8.74
C SER A 275 9.77 22.16 -7.67
N ARG A 276 10.70 22.34 -6.73
CA ARG A 276 11.10 23.65 -6.21
C ARG A 276 10.04 24.46 -5.44
N TRP A 277 9.75 24.05 -4.21
CA TRP A 277 9.43 25.00 -3.14
C TRP A 277 10.74 25.44 -2.47
N VAL A 278 11.47 26.32 -3.15
CA VAL A 278 12.59 27.06 -2.56
C VAL A 278 12.05 28.42 -2.11
N SER A 279 11.99 28.56 -0.80
CA SER A 279 12.01 29.84 -0.10
C SER A 279 13.13 30.73 -0.64
N THR A 280 12.78 31.84 -1.28
CA THR A 280 13.28 33.21 -0.97
C THR A 280 12.67 34.22 -1.95
N ASN A 281 11.63 34.95 -1.53
CA ASN A 281 11.60 36.42 -1.57
C ASN A 281 10.33 36.93 -0.83
N PRO A 282 10.47 37.83 0.16
CA PRO A 282 9.36 38.69 0.55
C PRO A 282 9.19 39.74 -0.56
N GLU A 283 8.01 40.33 -0.67
CA GLU A 283 7.67 41.40 -1.63
C GLU A 283 7.23 40.93 -3.03
N THR A 284 5.96 40.53 -3.11
CA THR A 284 5.03 40.99 -4.16
C THR A 284 3.58 40.71 -3.72
N PRO A 285 2.59 41.48 -4.22
CA PRO A 285 1.42 41.91 -3.46
C PRO A 285 0.35 40.84 -3.31
N ARG A 286 -0.34 40.90 -2.17
CA ARG A 286 -1.53 40.11 -1.84
C ARG A 286 -2.55 40.19 -2.98
N SER A 287 -2.76 39.07 -3.67
CA SER A 287 -3.96 38.86 -4.49
C SER A 287 -5.19 38.71 -3.57
N PRO A 288 -6.37 39.14 -4.03
CA PRO A 288 -7.46 39.55 -3.16
C PRO A 288 -8.10 38.36 -2.45
N SER A 289 -8.49 38.62 -1.20
CA SER A 289 -9.33 37.76 -0.38
C SER A 289 -10.55 37.29 -1.16
N ILE A 290 -10.61 35.99 -1.48
CA ILE A 290 -11.86 35.33 -1.86
C ILE A 290 -12.74 35.36 -0.61
N ASP A 291 -13.71 36.26 -0.64
CA ASP A 291 -14.76 36.41 0.34
C ASP A 291 -15.52 35.07 0.43
N ARG A 292 -15.30 34.32 1.51
CA ARG A 292 -16.11 33.14 1.86
C ARG A 292 -17.47 33.62 2.35
N LYS A 293 -18.31 34.11 1.44
CA LYS A 293 -19.73 34.32 1.70
C LYS A 293 -20.56 33.33 0.90
N MET A 294 -21.27 32.50 1.67
CA MET A 294 -22.53 31.83 1.32
C MET A 294 -22.50 30.91 0.10
N VAL A 295 -22.02 29.69 0.30
CA VAL A 295 -22.70 28.53 -0.30
C VAL A 295 -23.79 28.12 0.67
N SER A 296 -25.03 28.26 0.21
CA SER A 296 -26.25 27.99 0.94
C SER A 296 -26.27 26.58 1.54
N LYS A 297 -26.76 26.53 2.78
CA LYS A 297 -27.12 25.32 3.51
C LYS A 297 -28.34 24.67 2.85
N ASP A 298 -28.15 23.90 1.80
CA ASP A 298 -29.10 22.87 1.39
C ASP A 298 -28.35 21.60 1.02
N VAL A 299 -27.64 21.06 2.03
CA VAL A 299 -27.20 19.67 2.01
C VAL A 299 -28.45 18.83 2.19
N VAL A 300 -28.90 18.23 1.08
CA VAL A 300 -29.90 17.16 1.08
C VAL A 300 -29.44 16.06 2.05
N LYS A 301 -30.02 16.05 3.25
CA LYS A 301 -29.90 14.96 4.23
C LYS A 301 -30.62 13.74 3.68
N GLY A 302 -29.94 12.97 2.84
CA GLY A 302 -30.34 11.58 2.60
C GLY A 302 -30.22 10.80 3.91
N PRO A 303 -31.20 9.95 4.27
CA PRO A 303 -30.98 8.94 5.30
C PRO A 303 -29.90 7.98 4.77
N ASP A 304 -29.00 7.53 5.65
CA ASP A 304 -28.04 6.43 5.40
C ASP A 304 -26.67 6.76 4.77
N GLN A 305 -26.01 7.85 5.16
CA GLN A 305 -24.55 7.92 5.03
C GLN A 305 -23.85 7.23 6.21
N THR A 306 -23.69 5.91 6.16
CA THR A 306 -22.79 5.18 7.07
C THR A 306 -21.33 5.34 6.60
N GLY A 307 -20.71 6.46 6.94
CA GLY A 307 -19.26 6.67 6.77
C GLY A 307 -18.41 5.84 7.75
N PHE A 308 -17.09 5.78 7.54
CA PHE A 308 -16.16 5.02 8.40
C PHE A 308 -16.26 5.41 9.90
N HIS A 309 -16.52 6.68 10.19
CA HIS A 309 -16.71 7.19 11.55
C HIS A 309 -18.01 6.70 12.22
N HIS A 310 -18.97 6.19 11.45
CA HIS A 310 -20.21 5.60 11.97
C HIS A 310 -20.05 4.12 12.35
N LEU A 311 -18.93 3.48 12.00
CA LEU A 311 -18.60 2.15 12.52
C LEU A 311 -18.39 2.23 14.03
N SER A 312 -18.66 1.15 14.77
CA SER A 312 -18.28 1.11 16.18
C SER A 312 -16.77 1.23 16.34
N THR A 313 -16.32 1.79 17.47
CA THR A 313 -14.88 1.90 17.79
C THR A 313 -14.18 0.54 17.73
N GLU A 314 -14.85 -0.54 18.14
CA GLU A 314 -14.33 -1.91 18.03
C GLU A 314 -14.07 -2.34 16.58
N LEU A 315 -14.97 -2.00 15.65
CA LEU A 315 -14.80 -2.32 14.23
C LEU A 315 -13.68 -1.47 13.61
N ARG A 316 -13.60 -0.17 13.92
CA ARG A 316 -12.49 0.69 13.46
C ARG A 316 -11.15 0.16 13.95
N ASN A 317 -11.06 -0.17 15.24
CA ASN A 317 -9.92 -0.83 15.86
C ASN A 317 -9.53 -2.14 15.19
N ARG A 318 -10.52 -2.95 14.78
CA ARG A 318 -10.24 -4.18 14.04
C ARG A 318 -9.67 -3.91 12.65
N ILE A 319 -10.17 -2.87 11.97
CA ILE A 319 -9.65 -2.44 10.66
C ILE A 319 -8.21 -1.93 10.81
N TYR A 320 -7.93 -1.09 11.81
CA TYR A 320 -6.58 -0.63 12.12
C TYR A 320 -5.64 -1.80 12.38
N ALA A 321 -6.06 -2.79 13.17
CA ALA A 321 -5.26 -3.98 13.43
C ALA A 321 -4.89 -4.73 12.15
N LEU A 322 -5.83 -4.86 11.20
CA LEU A 322 -5.58 -5.55 9.92
C LEU A 322 -4.62 -4.79 9.00
N VAL A 323 -4.62 -3.46 9.04
CA VAL A 323 -3.84 -2.64 8.11
C VAL A 323 -2.53 -2.09 8.70
N LEU A 324 -2.41 -2.04 10.03
CA LEU A 324 -1.25 -1.47 10.72
C LEU A 324 -0.39 -2.50 11.46
N LEU A 325 -0.94 -3.66 11.83
CA LEU A 325 -0.16 -4.69 12.51
C LEU A 325 0.54 -5.58 11.50
N ASN A 326 1.82 -5.79 11.76
CA ASN A 326 2.61 -6.78 11.07
C ASN A 326 2.15 -8.18 11.51
N THR A 327 1.54 -8.92 10.58
CA THR A 327 1.14 -10.31 10.82
C THR A 327 2.31 -11.28 10.87
N LYS A 328 3.52 -10.84 10.48
CA LYS A 328 4.74 -11.64 10.58
C LYS A 328 5.43 -11.38 11.91
N VAL A 329 6.02 -12.45 12.46
CA VAL A 329 6.79 -12.42 13.72
C VAL A 329 8.04 -11.54 13.62
N ALA A 330 8.54 -11.27 12.40
CA ALA A 330 9.75 -10.49 12.20
C ALA A 330 9.53 -9.00 12.52
N PRO A 331 10.50 -8.32 13.16
CA PRO A 331 10.40 -6.88 13.44
C PRO A 331 10.36 -6.04 12.16
N VAL A 332 9.70 -4.89 12.24
CA VAL A 332 9.62 -3.86 11.21
C VAL A 332 10.98 -3.18 11.10
N LYS A 333 11.68 -3.43 9.99
CA LYS A 333 13.01 -2.85 9.73
C LYS A 333 12.90 -1.40 9.28
N ILE A 334 13.65 -0.50 9.93
CA ILE A 334 13.72 0.91 9.56
C ILE A 334 15.07 1.19 8.89
N TYR A 335 15.07 1.75 7.68
CA TYR A 335 16.28 1.95 6.87
C TYR A 335 16.71 3.43 6.84
N ALA A 336 18.02 3.72 6.85
CA ALA A 336 18.56 5.10 6.87
C ALA A 336 18.13 5.95 5.69
N ASN A 337 18.09 5.35 4.50
CA ASN A 337 17.67 6.02 3.28
C ASN A 337 16.20 6.47 3.32
N SER A 338 15.43 6.03 4.33
CA SER A 338 14.04 6.41 4.52
C SER A 338 13.85 7.72 5.29
N LEU A 339 14.91 8.25 5.91
CA LEU A 339 14.87 9.42 6.79
C LEU A 339 15.62 10.57 6.14
N HIS A 340 14.90 11.43 5.40
CA HIS A 340 15.45 12.70 4.93
C HIS A 340 15.75 13.61 6.14
N PRO A 341 16.75 14.50 6.05
CA PRO A 341 17.00 15.46 7.10
C PRO A 341 15.85 16.48 7.08
N VAL A 342 15.13 16.57 8.19
CA VAL A 342 14.27 17.71 8.58
C VAL A 342 12.94 17.82 7.82
N GLY A 343 11.83 17.90 8.56
CA GLY A 343 10.64 18.58 8.06
C GLY A 343 9.29 17.92 8.35
N SER A 344 8.85 16.98 7.50
CA SER A 344 7.43 16.64 7.48
C SER A 344 7.11 15.28 8.10
N ARG A 345 6.22 15.30 9.10
CA ARG A 345 5.48 14.15 9.64
C ARG A 345 4.82 13.32 8.52
N GLU A 346 4.44 13.96 7.41
CA GLU A 346 3.93 13.30 6.20
C GLU A 346 4.97 12.38 5.53
N PHE A 347 6.27 12.67 5.65
CA PHE A 347 7.31 11.92 4.95
C PHE A 347 7.64 10.57 5.61
N LEU A 348 7.59 10.46 6.95
CA LEU A 348 7.75 9.16 7.61
C LEU A 348 6.53 8.25 7.44
N GLN A 349 5.32 8.83 7.43
CA GLN A 349 4.12 8.07 7.09
C GLN A 349 4.20 7.53 5.65
N ALA A 350 4.87 8.26 4.75
CA ALA A 350 5.11 7.83 3.37
C ALA A 350 6.23 6.79 3.21
N ARG A 351 7.08 6.52 4.21
CA ARG A 351 8.31 5.72 4.03
C ARG A 351 8.57 4.54 4.98
N LEU A 352 7.68 4.26 5.94
CA LEU A 352 7.45 2.85 6.36
C LEU A 352 7.11 1.93 5.15
N ARG A 353 6.81 2.54 3.98
CA ARG A 353 6.56 1.91 2.68
C ARG A 353 7.79 1.31 1.99
N GLY A 354 9.02 1.57 2.43
CA GLY A 354 10.24 1.16 1.71
C GLY A 354 10.95 -0.06 2.30
N ARG A 355 10.78 -1.24 1.69
CA ARG A 355 11.44 -2.54 2.03
C ARG A 355 10.99 -3.25 3.31
N VAL A 356 9.91 -2.82 3.96
CA VAL A 356 9.26 -3.66 4.97
C VAL A 356 8.47 -4.74 4.21
N SER A 357 8.84 -6.01 4.36
CA SER A 357 8.15 -7.15 3.71
C SER A 357 6.70 -7.38 4.20
N ASN A 358 6.15 -6.41 4.93
CA ASN A 358 4.97 -6.54 5.75
C ASN A 358 4.05 -5.36 5.39
N ASN A 359 2.84 -5.67 4.94
CA ASN A 359 1.88 -4.75 4.33
C ASN A 359 1.29 -3.73 5.33
N ILE A 360 2.14 -2.92 5.97
CA ILE A 360 1.71 -1.88 6.92
C ILE A 360 1.30 -0.63 6.13
N VAL A 361 0.06 -0.18 6.31
CA VAL A 361 -0.54 0.97 5.62
C VAL A 361 -0.60 2.17 6.56
N SER A 362 0.56 2.72 6.91
CA SER A 362 0.70 3.87 7.83
C SER A 362 -0.02 5.15 7.37
N ASN A 363 -0.39 5.24 6.09
CA ASN A 363 -1.08 6.40 5.52
C ASN A 363 -2.47 6.64 6.12
N ILE A 364 -3.08 5.59 6.68
CA ILE A 364 -4.38 5.73 7.33
C ILE A 364 -4.32 6.75 8.47
N LEU A 365 -3.15 6.95 9.10
CA LEU A 365 -2.93 7.96 10.13
C LEU A 365 -3.10 9.40 9.63
N ALA A 366 -3.02 9.64 8.31
CA ALA A 366 -3.25 10.97 7.73
C ALA A 366 -4.73 11.22 7.40
N ALA A 367 -5.60 10.22 7.49
CA ALA A 367 -6.96 10.31 6.98
C ALA A 367 -7.84 11.27 7.79
N SER A 368 -7.70 11.28 9.12
CA SER A 368 -8.36 12.26 10.00
C SER A 368 -7.69 12.28 11.39
N PRO A 369 -7.88 13.35 12.19
CA PRO A 369 -7.36 13.41 13.56
C PRO A 369 -7.87 12.27 14.44
N GLN A 370 -9.15 11.92 14.34
CA GLN A 370 -9.70 10.80 15.10
C GLN A 370 -9.04 9.47 14.71
N ILE A 371 -8.87 9.21 13.41
CA ILE A 371 -8.19 7.99 12.94
C ILE A 371 -6.74 7.99 13.43
N HIS A 372 -6.06 9.13 13.37
CA HIS A 372 -4.71 9.28 13.88
C HIS A 372 -4.63 8.84 15.34
N ASP A 373 -5.51 9.35 16.20
CA ASP A 373 -5.46 9.11 17.64
C ASP A 373 -5.83 7.66 18.01
N GLU A 374 -6.81 7.07 17.31
CA GLU A 374 -7.21 5.68 17.54
C GLU A 374 -6.18 4.68 17.00
N ALA A 375 -5.55 4.97 15.86
CA ALA A 375 -4.73 4.01 15.13
C ALA A 375 -3.22 4.12 15.44
N THR A 376 -2.75 5.27 15.91
CA THR A 376 -1.34 5.48 16.31
C THR A 376 -0.88 4.52 17.40
N PRO A 377 -1.64 4.29 18.49
CA PRO A 377 -1.28 3.30 19.51
C PRO A 377 -1.20 1.88 18.95
N MET A 378 -2.01 1.55 17.94
CA MET A 378 -1.95 0.24 17.29
C MET A 378 -0.69 0.07 16.45
N LEU A 379 -0.36 1.07 15.62
CA LEU A 379 0.82 1.01 14.78
C LEU A 379 2.10 0.88 15.63
N TYR A 380 2.30 1.76 16.59
CA TYR A 380 3.56 1.77 17.35
C TYR A 380 3.56 0.80 18.53
N GLY A 381 2.39 0.49 19.10
CA GLY A 381 2.30 -0.39 20.25
C GLY A 381 2.16 -1.87 19.91
N GLY A 382 1.54 -2.20 18.78
CA GLY A 382 1.34 -3.59 18.37
C GLY A 382 2.45 -4.17 17.49
N ASN A 383 3.44 -3.37 17.09
CA ASN A 383 4.55 -3.81 16.25
C ASN A 383 5.87 -3.84 17.03
N SER A 384 6.80 -4.68 16.58
CA SER A 384 8.21 -4.63 16.98
C SER A 384 9.02 -3.92 15.92
N PHE A 385 9.91 -3.00 16.31
CA PHE A 385 10.71 -2.19 15.39
C PHE A 385 12.19 -2.53 15.52
N ASP A 386 12.81 -2.88 14.40
CA ASP A 386 14.26 -3.04 14.31
C ASP A 386 14.87 -1.67 14.00
N LEU A 387 15.49 -1.08 15.02
CA LEU A 387 15.98 0.30 15.00
C LEU A 387 17.47 0.39 14.63
N THR A 388 18.02 -0.63 13.97
CA THR A 388 19.44 -0.67 13.62
C THR A 388 19.88 0.54 12.78
N ARG A 389 20.75 1.38 13.37
CA ARG A 389 21.43 2.58 12.81
C ARG A 389 20.64 3.89 12.72
N VAL A 390 19.32 3.87 12.91
CA VAL A 390 18.46 5.05 12.63
C VAL A 390 17.42 5.32 13.69
N ALA A 391 17.56 4.64 14.82
CA ALA A 391 16.69 4.68 15.97
C ALA A 391 16.35 6.12 16.40
N SER A 392 17.37 6.97 16.59
CA SER A 392 17.20 8.33 17.08
C SER A 392 16.39 9.20 16.13
N ARG A 393 16.71 9.14 14.84
CA ARG A 393 15.99 9.86 13.77
C ARG A 393 14.55 9.40 13.64
N PHE A 394 14.30 8.08 13.72
CA PHE A 394 12.94 7.55 13.68
C PHE A 394 12.10 8.03 14.87
N LEU A 395 12.62 7.87 16.08
CA LEU A 395 11.92 8.26 17.31
C LEU A 395 11.66 9.77 17.36
N ALA A 396 12.65 10.58 16.98
CA ALA A 396 12.50 12.03 16.87
C ALA A 396 11.37 12.41 15.90
N ALA A 397 11.26 11.69 14.78
CA ALA A 397 10.38 12.09 13.71
C ALA A 397 8.93 11.57 13.84
N ILE A 398 8.70 10.52 14.64
CA ILE A 398 7.34 10.17 15.10
C ILE A 398 6.89 11.06 16.28
N GLY A 399 7.82 11.83 16.86
CA GLY A 399 7.57 12.87 17.86
C GLY A 399 6.84 12.34 19.10
N PRO A 400 5.76 12.98 19.55
CA PRO A 400 5.00 12.54 20.73
C PRO A 400 4.44 11.11 20.63
N SER A 401 4.34 10.56 19.42
CA SER A 401 3.88 9.17 19.21
C SER A 401 4.90 8.13 19.69
N ALA A 402 6.15 8.53 19.95
CA ALA A 402 7.18 7.65 20.51
C ALA A 402 6.74 6.99 21.82
N LYS A 403 5.88 7.64 22.62
CA LYS A 403 5.31 7.08 23.85
C LYS A 403 4.51 5.78 23.64
N PHE A 404 4.08 5.51 22.41
CA PHE A 404 3.34 4.29 22.06
C PHE A 404 4.25 3.14 21.61
N VAL A 405 5.55 3.36 21.41
CA VAL A 405 6.47 2.29 21.02
C VAL A 405 6.62 1.30 22.18
N ARG A 406 6.32 0.02 21.95
CA ARG A 406 6.37 -1.02 23.00
C ARG A 406 7.48 -2.04 22.82
N ASN A 407 7.85 -2.36 21.58
CA ASN A 407 8.76 -3.44 21.28
C ASN A 407 9.88 -2.95 20.36
N ILE A 408 11.11 -3.00 20.85
CA ILE A 408 12.30 -2.55 20.11
C ILE A 408 13.26 -3.72 19.96
N THR A 409 13.80 -3.87 18.77
CA THR A 409 14.89 -4.80 18.46
C THR A 409 16.07 -4.00 17.92
N SER A 410 17.28 -4.31 18.36
CA SER A 410 18.50 -3.69 17.86
C SER A 410 19.61 -4.75 17.80
N THR A 411 19.73 -5.41 16.65
CA THR A 411 20.62 -6.58 16.48
C THR A 411 22.05 -6.25 16.07
N TRP A 412 22.31 -5.08 15.48
CA TRP A 412 23.67 -4.65 15.17
C TRP A 412 24.26 -3.92 16.37
N LYS A 413 25.60 -3.87 16.47
CA LYS A 413 26.35 -2.96 17.35
C LYS A 413 25.96 -1.50 17.03
N PRO A 414 25.02 -0.91 17.74
CA PRO A 414 24.79 0.53 17.73
C PRO A 414 26.00 1.17 18.43
N GLY A 415 26.55 2.23 17.87
CA GLY A 415 27.45 3.08 18.66
C GLY A 415 26.66 3.88 19.68
N ARG A 416 27.05 5.15 19.82
CA ARG A 416 26.34 6.18 20.62
C ARG A 416 24.83 6.31 20.31
N GLU A 417 24.37 5.80 19.16
CA GLU A 417 22.97 5.84 18.71
C GLU A 417 21.98 5.15 19.65
N LEU A 418 22.32 4.02 20.30
CA LEU A 418 21.35 3.37 21.20
C LEU A 418 21.02 4.28 22.39
N GLY A 419 22.04 4.83 23.04
CA GLY A 419 21.85 5.74 24.17
C GLY A 419 21.04 6.99 23.78
N LEU A 420 21.32 7.59 22.62
CA LEU A 420 20.53 8.71 22.09
C LEU A 420 19.06 8.33 21.87
N SER A 421 18.81 7.13 21.37
CA SER A 421 17.47 6.65 21.07
C SER A 421 16.67 6.35 22.33
N LEU A 422 17.31 5.74 23.32
CA LEU A 422 16.70 5.48 24.63
C LEU A 422 16.38 6.78 25.37
N LYS A 423 17.15 7.86 25.15
CA LYS A 423 16.83 9.19 25.68
C LYS A 423 15.58 9.81 25.06
N LEU A 424 15.24 9.43 23.82
CA LEU A 424 14.02 9.89 23.14
C LEU A 424 12.78 9.06 23.52
N LEU A 425 12.96 7.88 24.11
CA LEU A 425 11.87 7.15 24.74
C LEU A 425 11.57 7.81 26.08
N THR A 426 10.38 8.40 26.20
CA THR A 426 9.95 8.99 27.47
C THR A 426 9.79 7.89 28.54
N PRO A 427 9.89 8.20 29.84
CA PRO A 427 9.60 7.22 30.90
C PRO A 427 8.16 6.67 30.83
N GLU A 428 7.22 7.46 30.29
CA GLU A 428 5.84 7.05 29.97
C GLU A 428 5.76 6.00 28.85
N THR A 429 6.85 5.77 28.15
CA THR A 429 6.93 4.70 27.16
C THR A 429 6.91 3.38 27.93
N TYR A 430 5.75 2.72 27.98
CA TYR A 430 5.56 1.38 28.53
C TYR A 430 6.28 0.33 27.67
N LEU A 431 7.59 0.46 27.48
CA LEU A 431 8.39 -0.48 26.72
C LEU A 431 8.21 -1.88 27.32
N GLN A 432 7.72 -2.82 26.53
CA GLN A 432 7.42 -4.19 26.93
C GLN A 432 8.58 -5.13 26.60
N SER A 433 9.32 -4.84 25.53
CA SER A 433 10.45 -5.66 25.09
C SER A 433 11.56 -4.79 24.47
N LEU A 434 12.79 -5.04 24.90
CA LEU A 434 14.00 -4.49 24.31
C LEU A 434 14.97 -5.65 24.01
N VAL A 435 15.02 -6.04 22.73
CA VAL A 435 15.84 -7.13 22.22
C VAL A 435 17.15 -6.59 21.66
N LEU A 436 18.30 -7.03 22.16
CA LEU A 436 19.61 -6.51 21.79
C LEU A 436 20.52 -7.59 21.19
N GLY A 437 21.35 -7.23 20.21
CA GLY A 437 22.38 -8.11 19.65
C GLY A 437 23.55 -8.34 20.61
N THR A 438 24.04 -9.58 20.72
CA THR A 438 25.25 -9.91 21.50
C THR A 438 26.49 -9.47 20.73
N GLY A 439 27.33 -8.61 21.31
CA GLY A 439 28.52 -8.10 20.60
C GLY A 439 29.06 -6.78 21.14
N TRP A 440 28.36 -6.20 22.11
CA TRP A 440 28.86 -5.05 22.86
C TRP A 440 29.78 -5.50 23.99
N LEU A 441 30.71 -4.63 24.35
CA LEU A 441 31.33 -4.71 25.67
C LEU A 441 30.25 -4.43 26.72
N VAL A 442 30.20 -5.26 27.77
CA VAL A 442 29.23 -5.12 28.85
C VAL A 442 29.23 -3.70 29.46
N PRO A 443 30.40 -3.07 29.74
CA PRO A 443 30.43 -1.71 30.27
C PRO A 443 29.76 -0.68 29.36
N ASP A 444 30.11 -0.66 28.07
CA ASP A 444 29.55 0.30 27.10
C ASP A 444 28.03 0.20 26.99
N LEU A 445 27.51 -1.03 27.03
CA LEU A 445 26.07 -1.26 26.97
C LEU A 445 25.37 -0.84 28.26
N VAL A 446 25.98 -1.13 29.42
CA VAL A 446 25.45 -0.69 30.72
C VAL A 446 25.38 0.84 30.77
N ASP A 447 26.42 1.53 30.32
CA ASP A 447 26.46 3.00 30.28
C ASP A 447 25.38 3.57 29.36
N ALA A 448 25.14 2.95 28.20
CA ALA A 448 24.08 3.36 27.28
C ALA A 448 22.66 3.14 27.83
N LEU A 449 22.46 2.11 28.68
CA LEU A 449 21.17 1.73 29.26
C LEU A 449 20.87 2.46 30.57
N LEU A 450 21.89 2.86 31.34
CA LEU A 450 21.76 3.24 32.75
C LEU A 450 20.77 4.38 32.98
N ASP A 451 20.88 5.48 32.22
CA ASP A 451 20.00 6.64 32.35
C ASP A 451 18.53 6.27 32.13
N TRP A 452 18.26 5.46 31.10
CA TRP A 452 16.91 5.02 30.76
C TRP A 452 16.38 4.03 31.80
N ALA A 453 17.21 3.08 32.24
CA ALA A 453 16.81 2.05 33.21
C ALA A 453 16.42 2.66 34.56
N VAL A 454 17.17 3.66 35.04
CA VAL A 454 16.87 4.36 36.30
C VAL A 454 15.55 5.11 36.21
N LYS A 455 15.36 5.95 35.17
CA LYS A 455 14.11 6.70 34.97
C LYS A 455 12.90 5.78 34.80
N THR A 456 13.09 4.64 34.13
CA THR A 456 12.02 3.66 33.93
C THR A 456 11.70 2.94 35.23
N ALA A 457 12.69 2.61 36.06
CA ALA A 457 12.45 2.00 37.38
C ALA A 457 11.70 2.94 38.31
N GLU A 458 12.06 4.22 38.34
CA GLU A 458 11.36 5.25 39.11
C GLU A 458 9.91 5.39 38.67
N HIS A 459 9.65 5.47 37.36
CA HIS A 459 8.29 5.58 36.83
C HIS A 459 7.47 4.29 37.06
N ARG A 460 8.11 3.12 37.09
CA ARG A 460 7.43 1.84 37.35
C ARG A 460 7.23 1.55 38.84
N ALA A 461 7.85 2.33 39.74
CA ALA A 461 7.67 2.15 41.17
C ALA A 461 6.19 2.27 41.54
N GLY A 462 5.63 1.23 42.17
CA GLY A 462 4.20 1.17 42.51
C GLY A 462 3.27 0.74 41.37
N THR A 463 3.79 0.44 40.19
CA THR A 463 3.01 -0.17 39.10
C THR A 463 3.21 -1.69 39.07
N ALA A 464 2.26 -2.44 38.51
CA ALA A 464 2.39 -3.89 38.30
C ALA A 464 3.32 -4.26 37.12
N LEU A 465 4.11 -3.32 36.61
CA LEU A 465 5.00 -3.53 35.47
C LEU A 465 6.31 -4.17 35.92
N SER A 466 6.89 -5.00 35.05
CA SER A 466 8.16 -5.67 35.30
C SER A 466 9.33 -4.68 35.45
N SER A 467 10.42 -5.11 36.07
CA SER A 467 11.63 -4.29 36.15
C SER A 467 12.11 -3.92 34.74
N PRO A 468 12.70 -2.73 34.51
CA PRO A 468 13.31 -2.40 33.23
C PRO A 468 14.40 -3.40 32.81
N VAL A 469 14.97 -4.14 33.76
CA VAL A 469 15.94 -5.21 33.50
C VAL A 469 15.26 -6.47 32.94
N ASP A 470 14.00 -6.75 33.33
CA ASP A 470 13.28 -7.96 32.93
C ASP A 470 12.84 -7.93 31.47
N ILE A 471 12.63 -6.73 30.92
CA ILE A 471 12.24 -6.54 29.51
C ILE A 471 13.43 -6.63 28.54
N LEU A 472 14.66 -6.72 29.07
CA LEU A 472 15.86 -6.93 28.27
C LEU A 472 15.97 -8.40 27.87
N SER A 473 16.18 -8.62 26.59
CA SER A 473 16.50 -9.94 26.02
C SER A 473 17.60 -9.79 24.98
N PHE A 474 18.35 -10.87 24.75
CA PHE A 474 19.50 -10.85 23.87
C PHE A 474 19.39 -11.89 22.76
N VAL A 475 19.89 -11.54 21.58
CA VAL A 475 19.96 -12.41 20.40
C VAL A 475 21.36 -12.38 19.81
N PRO A 476 21.83 -13.45 19.16
CA PRO A 476 23.12 -13.46 18.46
C PRO A 476 23.25 -12.29 17.46
N SER A 477 24.40 -11.60 17.45
CA SER A 477 24.64 -10.57 16.41
C SER A 477 24.70 -11.19 15.01
N PRO A 478 24.13 -10.52 14.00
CA PRO A 478 24.26 -10.96 12.62
C PRO A 478 25.74 -10.94 12.21
N GLY A 479 26.28 -12.11 11.83
CA GLY A 479 27.68 -12.29 11.45
C GLY A 479 28.53 -13.10 12.43
N SER A 480 28.04 -13.37 13.65
CA SER A 480 28.68 -14.37 14.52
C SER A 480 28.28 -15.78 14.09
N SER A 481 29.21 -16.75 14.18
CA SER A 481 28.90 -18.18 13.96
C SER A 481 27.68 -18.58 14.81
N PRO A 482 26.61 -19.14 14.21
CA PRO A 482 25.37 -19.43 14.92
C PRO A 482 25.57 -20.33 16.15
N TRP A 483 26.50 -21.27 16.06
CA TRP A 483 26.75 -22.29 17.07
C TRP A 483 27.57 -21.78 18.26
N THR A 484 28.54 -20.90 18.00
CA THR A 484 29.37 -20.30 19.05
C THR A 484 28.60 -19.19 19.77
N ALA A 485 27.85 -18.39 19.02
CA ALA A 485 27.12 -17.24 19.59
C ALA A 485 25.95 -17.66 20.50
N MET A 486 25.23 -18.74 20.17
CA MET A 486 24.08 -19.19 20.96
C MET A 486 24.43 -19.69 22.36
N LYS A 487 25.60 -20.32 22.55
CA LYS A 487 26.03 -20.84 23.87
C LYS A 487 26.37 -19.73 24.86
N ASP A 488 26.78 -18.56 24.37
CA ASP A 488 27.24 -17.47 25.21
C ASP A 488 26.16 -16.41 25.50
N VAL A 489 25.02 -16.42 24.79
CA VAL A 489 23.93 -15.45 25.02
C VAL A 489 23.45 -15.43 26.47
N PRO A 490 23.14 -16.57 27.14
CA PRO A 490 22.62 -16.54 28.50
C PRO A 490 23.64 -16.00 29.51
N LYS A 491 24.93 -16.34 29.32
CA LYS A 491 26.02 -15.82 30.17
C LYS A 491 26.20 -14.31 29.98
N TYR A 492 26.15 -13.86 28.73
CA TYR A 492 26.23 -12.44 28.38
C TYR A 492 25.06 -11.65 28.95
N GLU A 493 23.83 -12.16 28.78
CA GLU A 493 22.61 -11.57 29.33
C GLU A 493 22.69 -11.44 30.85
N ALA A 494 23.09 -12.51 31.55
CA ALA A 494 23.26 -12.48 33.00
C ALA A 494 24.32 -11.44 33.43
N ALA A 495 25.44 -11.35 32.70
CA ALA A 495 26.48 -10.37 32.99
C ALA A 495 25.97 -8.93 32.83
N VAL A 496 25.26 -8.62 31.73
CA VAL A 496 24.69 -7.28 31.49
C VAL A 496 23.63 -6.95 32.53
N LYS A 497 22.69 -7.86 32.82
CA LYS A 497 21.63 -7.63 33.81
C LYS A 497 22.20 -7.38 35.20
N ASN A 498 23.16 -8.19 35.64
CA ASN A 498 23.80 -8.02 36.95
C ASN A 498 24.62 -6.72 37.03
N ALA A 499 25.35 -6.36 35.97
CA ALA A 499 26.11 -5.12 35.93
C ALA A 499 25.19 -3.89 35.95
N LEU A 500 24.08 -3.93 35.20
CA LEU A 500 23.10 -2.86 35.17
C LEU A 500 22.41 -2.69 36.54
N LEU A 501 21.99 -3.78 37.20
CA LEU A 501 21.42 -3.74 38.55
C LEU A 501 22.38 -3.11 39.56
N LYS A 502 23.66 -3.50 39.53
CA LYS A 502 24.70 -2.91 40.39
C LYS A 502 24.88 -1.42 40.13
N ALA A 503 24.91 -1.01 38.86
CA ALA A 503 25.05 0.40 38.47
C ALA A 503 23.83 1.24 38.90
N MET A 504 22.62 0.69 38.76
CA MET A 504 21.38 1.33 39.23
C MET A 504 21.38 1.51 40.75
N ALA A 505 21.74 0.47 41.52
CA ALA A 505 21.83 0.54 42.97
C ALA A 505 22.86 1.59 43.44
N LYS A 506 24.04 1.61 42.81
CA LYS A 506 25.08 2.61 43.09
C LYS A 506 24.60 4.04 42.81
N ARG A 507 23.86 4.26 41.71
CA ARG A 507 23.32 5.60 41.41
C ARG A 507 22.27 6.03 42.43
N LYS A 508 21.40 5.11 42.84
CA LYS A 508 20.39 5.35 43.87
C LYS A 508 21.02 5.77 45.20
N SER A 509 22.05 5.06 45.68
CA SER A 509 22.73 5.41 46.94
C SER A 509 23.43 6.77 46.87
N VAL A 510 24.00 7.14 45.72
CA VAL A 510 24.62 8.47 45.52
C VAL A 510 23.58 9.59 45.51
N CYS A 511 22.39 9.34 44.97
CA CYS A 511 21.28 10.30 45.02
C CYS A 511 20.74 10.45 46.45
N GLU A 512 20.56 9.35 47.18
CA GLU A 512 20.09 9.37 48.58
C GLU A 512 21.09 10.05 49.52
N ALA A 513 22.40 9.91 49.29
CA ALA A 513 23.42 10.58 50.11
C ALA A 513 23.55 12.09 49.86
N LYS A 514 22.92 12.62 48.81
CA LYS A 514 22.93 14.06 48.47
C LYS A 514 21.68 14.81 48.96
N VAL A 515 20.66 14.09 49.37
CA VAL A 515 19.43 14.61 50.00
C VAL A 515 19.64 14.60 51.50
#